data_AF-A0A970A9J7-F1
#
_entry.id   AF-A0A970A9J7-F1
#
_cell.length_a   1.000
_cell.length_b   1.000
_cell.length_c   1.000
_cell.angle_alpha   90.00
_cell.angle_beta   90.00
_cell.angle_gamma   90.00
#
_symmetry.space_group_name_H-M   'P 1'
#
loop_
_entity.id
_entity.type
_entity.pdbx_description
1 polymer ?
#
loop_
_entity_poly.entity_id
_entity_poly.type
_entity_poly.pdbx_seq_one_letter_code
_entity_poly.pdbx_strand_id
1 'polypeptide(L)'
;MGVIGYYLRTQKLVKKPYIPVGFSQSEVVLTMVNLLDARRTLSVEDYYYVKKLFDEFESREEIIMLNQQEFLKLGDEIRAHFDLVAPYYKFCGNKGFSQALQAIDKYKNPYRAIAKKILAKDDFFSEAWMVLHGSFIKQFDFDE
;
A
#
# COMPACT_ATOMS: atom_id res chain seq x y z
N MET A 1 -1.95 19.37 -2.14
CA MET A 1 -3.33 19.38 -2.72
C MET A 1 -4.28 18.72 -1.72
N GLY A 2 -5.53 19.17 -1.58
CA GLY A 2 -6.46 18.63 -0.56
C GLY A 2 -7.24 17.40 -1.03
N VAL A 3 -7.78 16.62 -0.07
CA VAL A 3 -8.56 15.36 -0.27
C VAL A 3 -9.69 15.51 -1.31
N ILE A 4 -10.32 16.69 -1.39
CA ILE A 4 -11.39 16.98 -2.36
C ILE A 4 -10.88 16.93 -3.81
N GLY A 5 -9.68 17.46 -4.07
CA GLY A 5 -9.07 17.44 -5.40
C GLY A 5 -8.74 16.02 -5.86
N TYR A 6 -8.23 15.19 -4.95
CA TYR A 6 -8.00 13.77 -5.19
C TYR A 6 -9.30 13.05 -5.56
N TYR A 7 -10.36 13.22 -4.76
CA TYR A 7 -11.67 12.60 -5.02
C TYR A 7 -12.24 12.97 -6.40
N LEU A 8 -12.17 14.25 -6.79
CA LEU A 8 -12.65 14.67 -8.12
C LEU A 8 -11.84 14.04 -9.26
N ARG A 9 -10.54 13.81 -9.06
CA ARG A 9 -9.67 13.15 -10.05
C ARG A 9 -9.93 11.65 -10.14
N THR A 10 -10.14 10.95 -9.02
CA THR A 10 -10.52 9.53 -9.05
C THR A 10 -11.90 9.33 -9.69
N GLN A 11 -12.85 10.23 -9.44
CA GLN A 11 -14.15 10.25 -10.15
C GLN A 11 -14.01 10.43 -11.66
N LYS A 12 -13.01 11.19 -12.13
CA LYS A 12 -12.72 11.31 -13.57
C LYS A 12 -12.21 10.00 -14.15
N LEU A 13 -11.34 9.27 -13.45
CA LEU A 13 -10.89 7.94 -13.89
C LEU A 13 -12.07 6.97 -14.03
N VAL A 14 -12.98 6.94 -13.07
CA VAL A 14 -14.17 6.08 -13.13
C VAL A 14 -15.06 6.42 -14.32
N LYS A 15 -15.25 7.71 -14.63
CA LYS A 15 -16.10 8.16 -15.74
C LYS A 15 -15.43 8.06 -17.12
N LYS A 16 -14.10 8.15 -17.16
CA LYS A 16 -13.29 8.20 -18.39
C LYS A 16 -12.00 7.40 -18.18
N PRO A 17 -12.08 6.06 -18.23
CA PRO A 17 -11.03 5.17 -17.73
C PRO A 17 -9.71 5.22 -18.52
N TYR A 18 -9.78 5.66 -19.78
CA TYR A 18 -8.62 5.76 -20.67
C TYR A 18 -7.94 7.13 -20.63
N ILE A 19 -8.51 8.13 -19.97
CA ILE A 19 -7.93 9.48 -19.93
C ILE A 19 -6.96 9.56 -18.76
N PRO A 20 -5.67 9.84 -18.99
CA PRO A 20 -4.71 9.98 -17.92
C PRO A 20 -5.02 11.20 -17.04
N VAL A 21 -4.85 11.02 -15.73
CA VAL A 21 -5.02 12.05 -14.71
C VAL A 21 -3.81 12.04 -13.78
N GLY A 22 -3.34 13.21 -13.36
CA GLY A 22 -2.16 13.34 -12.51
C GLY A 22 -2.43 12.96 -11.04
N PHE A 23 -1.58 12.11 -10.49
CA PHE A 23 -1.53 11.75 -9.07
C PHE A 23 -0.08 11.68 -8.60
N SER A 24 0.16 11.97 -7.31
CA SER A 24 1.42 11.62 -6.66
C SER A 24 1.26 10.38 -5.79
N GLN A 25 2.36 9.66 -5.52
CA GLN A 25 2.32 8.52 -4.60
C GLN A 25 1.92 8.96 -3.18
N SER A 26 2.34 10.16 -2.78
CA SER A 26 1.92 10.82 -1.53
C SER A 26 0.40 10.93 -1.42
N GLU A 27 -0.28 11.44 -2.47
CA GLU A 27 -1.74 11.52 -2.48
C GLU A 27 -2.41 10.15 -2.40
N VAL A 28 -1.86 9.16 -3.09
CA VAL A 28 -2.41 7.79 -3.06
C VAL A 28 -2.28 7.19 -1.66
N VAL A 29 -1.08 7.22 -1.06
CA VAL A 29 -0.84 6.62 0.26
C VAL A 29 -1.68 7.27 1.37
N LEU A 30 -1.88 8.60 1.32
CA LEU A 30 -2.71 9.35 2.26
C LEU A 30 -4.16 8.87 2.32
N THR A 31 -4.67 8.31 1.21
CA THR A 31 -6.04 7.79 1.14
C THR A 31 -6.15 6.30 1.44
N MET A 32 -5.03 5.58 1.36
CA MET A 32 -4.98 4.13 1.54
C MET A 32 -4.64 3.72 2.98
N VAL A 33 -3.79 4.50 3.67
CA VAL A 33 -3.24 4.12 4.97
C VAL A 33 -3.83 5.00 6.09
N ASN A 34 -4.47 4.37 7.06
CA ASN A 34 -4.92 5.03 8.28
C ASN A 34 -3.94 4.77 9.43
N LEU A 35 -3.02 5.72 9.66
CA LEU A 35 -2.02 5.61 10.73
C LEU A 35 -2.62 5.59 12.15
N LEU A 36 -3.82 6.16 12.36
CA LEU A 36 -4.51 6.08 13.65
C LEU A 36 -5.01 4.67 13.93
N ASP A 37 -5.57 4.01 12.91
CA ASP A 37 -5.96 2.61 13.01
C ASP A 37 -4.73 1.71 13.18
N ALA A 38 -3.67 1.94 12.41
CA ALA A 38 -2.40 1.22 12.53
C ALA A 38 -1.85 1.27 13.97
N ARG A 39 -1.84 2.45 14.59
CA ARG A 39 -1.36 2.63 15.97
C ARG A 39 -2.18 1.85 17.01
N ARG A 40 -3.47 1.62 16.73
CA ARG A 40 -4.39 0.93 17.64
C ARG A 40 -4.38 -0.59 17.45
N THR A 41 -4.10 -1.07 16.23
CA THR A 41 -4.29 -2.48 15.87
C THR A 41 -3.00 -3.27 15.70
N LEU A 42 -1.87 -2.59 15.49
CA LEU A 42 -0.58 -3.22 15.23
C LEU A 42 0.30 -3.29 16.48
N SER A 43 1.30 -4.18 16.45
CA SER A 43 2.38 -4.16 17.44
C SER A 43 3.22 -2.89 17.29
N VAL A 44 3.98 -2.52 18.32
CA VAL A 44 4.85 -1.33 18.29
C VAL A 44 5.87 -1.42 17.15
N GLU A 45 6.45 -2.60 16.93
CA GLU A 45 7.40 -2.86 15.85
C GLU A 45 6.73 -2.70 14.47
N ASP A 46 5.58 -3.33 14.25
CA ASP A 46 4.88 -3.27 12.97
C ASP A 46 4.41 -1.83 12.67
N TYR A 47 3.91 -1.12 13.68
CA TYR A 47 3.52 0.28 13.54
C TYR A 47 4.71 1.17 13.16
N TYR A 48 5.87 0.97 13.77
CA TYR A 48 7.09 1.70 13.44
C TYR A 48 7.43 1.56 11.94
N TYR A 49 7.44 0.33 11.42
CA TYR A 49 7.75 0.07 10.01
C TYR A 49 6.67 0.57 9.05
N VAL A 50 5.38 0.44 9.41
CA VAL A 50 4.28 1.03 8.63
C VAL A 50 4.41 2.55 8.56
N LYS A 51 4.70 3.21 9.69
CA LYS A 51 4.92 4.66 9.71
C LYS A 51 6.09 5.05 8.83
N LYS A 52 7.21 4.31 8.88
CA LYS A 52 8.38 4.61 8.06
C LYS A 52 8.12 4.47 6.56
N LEU A 53 7.40 3.43 6.13
CA LEU A 53 6.94 3.31 4.74
C LEU A 53 6.01 4.46 4.35
N PHE A 54 5.10 4.83 5.23
CA PHE A 54 4.18 5.93 5.00
C PHE A 54 4.94 7.25 4.79
N ASP A 55 5.85 7.60 5.70
CA ASP A 55 6.65 8.83 5.61
C ASP A 55 7.47 8.87 4.30
N GLU A 56 8.03 7.72 3.88
CA GLU A 56 8.78 7.59 2.64
C GLU A 56 7.91 7.82 1.39
N PHE A 57 6.71 7.22 1.33
CA PHE A 57 5.78 7.47 0.22
C PHE A 57 5.19 8.88 0.25
N GLU A 58 4.93 9.44 1.44
CA GLU A 58 4.42 10.80 1.61
C GLU A 58 5.39 11.84 1.06
N SER A 59 6.71 11.57 1.15
CA SER A 59 7.76 12.44 0.59
C SER A 59 7.81 12.46 -0.94
N ARG A 60 7.14 11.50 -1.62
CA ARG A 60 7.14 11.36 -3.08
C ARG A 60 6.00 12.18 -3.70
N GLU A 61 6.27 13.47 -3.87
CA GLU A 61 5.33 14.44 -4.42
C GLU A 61 5.31 14.49 -5.96
N GLU A 62 6.14 13.70 -6.64
CA GLU A 62 6.18 13.66 -8.11
C GLU A 62 4.81 13.27 -8.68
N ILE A 63 4.34 14.05 -9.65
CA ILE A 63 3.06 13.82 -10.31
C ILE A 63 3.28 12.94 -11.53
N ILE A 64 2.64 11.77 -11.53
CA ILE A 64 2.58 10.82 -12.63
C ILE A 64 1.19 10.83 -13.25
N MET A 65 1.15 10.78 -14.58
CA MET A 65 -0.10 10.72 -15.34
C MET A 65 -0.54 9.26 -15.46
N LEU A 66 -1.70 8.92 -14.90
CA LEU A 66 -2.19 7.55 -14.81
C LEU A 66 -3.61 7.46 -15.35
N ASN A 67 -3.89 6.45 -16.16
CA ASN A 67 -5.24 6.02 -16.49
C ASN A 67 -5.83 5.12 -15.35
N GLN A 68 -7.06 4.62 -15.50
CA GLN A 68 -7.69 3.83 -14.44
C GLN A 68 -6.91 2.55 -14.10
N GLN A 69 -6.45 1.81 -15.10
CA GLN A 69 -5.73 0.56 -14.91
C GLN A 69 -4.38 0.81 -14.23
N GLU A 70 -3.64 1.83 -14.69
CA GLU A 70 -2.36 2.23 -14.13
C GLU A 70 -2.49 2.72 -12.68
N PHE A 71 -3.58 3.45 -12.39
CA PHE A 71 -3.89 3.92 -11.04
C PHE A 71 -4.20 2.76 -10.07
N LEU A 72 -5.01 1.78 -10.51
CA LEU A 72 -5.31 0.59 -9.70
C LEU A 72 -4.03 -0.20 -9.43
N LYS A 73 -3.23 -0.44 -10.46
CA LYS A 73 -1.94 -1.12 -10.35
C LYS A 73 -0.99 -0.42 -9.38
N LEU A 74 -0.88 0.91 -9.45
CA LEU A 74 -0.09 1.68 -8.48
C LEU A 74 -0.61 1.50 -7.05
N GLY A 75 -1.93 1.51 -6.87
CA GLY A 75 -2.56 1.22 -5.58
C GLY A 75 -2.18 -0.16 -5.05
N ASP A 76 -2.20 -1.18 -5.90
CA ASP A 76 -1.84 -2.55 -5.52
C ASP A 76 -0.36 -2.70 -5.19
N GLU A 77 0.52 -2.05 -5.94
CA GLU A 77 1.95 -2.00 -5.66
C GLU A 77 2.23 -1.34 -4.31
N ILE A 78 1.60 -0.20 -4.02
CA ILE A 78 1.72 0.49 -2.72
C ILE A 78 1.15 -0.40 -1.61
N ARG A 79 -0.05 -0.96 -1.78
CA ARG A 79 -0.69 -1.87 -0.81
C ARG A 79 0.22 -3.05 -0.47
N ALA A 80 0.87 -3.65 -1.47
CA ALA A 80 1.76 -4.78 -1.28
C ALA A 80 2.96 -4.45 -0.37
N HIS A 81 3.53 -3.25 -0.47
CA HIS A 81 4.60 -2.81 0.43
C HIS A 81 4.13 -2.79 1.89
N PHE A 82 2.94 -2.25 2.14
CA PHE A 82 2.37 -2.21 3.48
C PHE A 82 1.99 -3.61 3.98
N ASP A 83 1.43 -4.46 3.11
CA ASP A 83 1.00 -5.82 3.47
C ASP A 83 2.18 -6.75 3.78
N LEU A 84 3.36 -6.48 3.22
CA LEU A 84 4.62 -7.14 3.58
C LEU A 84 5.08 -6.82 5.01
N VAL A 85 4.67 -5.68 5.58
CA VAL A 85 5.00 -5.32 6.96
C VAL A 85 3.96 -5.89 7.91
N ALA A 86 2.69 -5.59 7.65
CA ALA A 86 1.59 -5.96 8.51
C ALA A 86 0.31 -6.16 7.69
N PRO A 87 -0.64 -6.99 8.15
CA PRO A 87 -1.87 -7.25 7.40
C PRO A 87 -2.62 -5.96 7.09
N TYR A 88 -2.66 -5.58 5.80
CA TYR A 88 -3.14 -4.26 5.37
C TYR A 88 -4.58 -3.95 5.83
N TYR A 89 -5.45 -4.96 5.89
CA TYR A 89 -6.83 -4.83 6.35
C TYR A 89 -6.97 -4.33 7.80
N LYS A 90 -5.90 -4.39 8.61
CA LYS A 90 -5.91 -3.89 9.99
C LYS A 90 -5.82 -2.36 10.09
N PHE A 91 -5.43 -1.68 9.01
CA PHE A 91 -5.16 -0.25 9.03
C PHE A 91 -5.53 0.50 7.73
N CYS A 92 -6.27 -0.13 6.82
CA CYS A 92 -6.80 0.54 5.63
C CYS A 92 -8.11 1.32 5.87
N GLY A 93 -8.60 1.37 7.13
CA GLY A 93 -9.86 2.02 7.49
C GLY A 93 -11.13 1.25 7.14
N ASN A 94 -11.04 0.12 6.43
CA ASN A 94 -12.20 -0.68 6.05
C ASN A 94 -12.37 -1.93 6.92
N LYS A 95 -13.28 -1.84 7.90
CA LYS A 95 -13.58 -2.91 8.87
C LYS A 95 -14.35 -4.10 8.28
N GLY A 96 -14.88 -3.99 7.07
CA GLY A 96 -15.73 -5.02 6.45
C GLY A 96 -14.99 -6.18 5.76
N PHE A 97 -13.67 -6.04 5.55
CA PHE A 97 -12.89 -7.00 4.76
C PHE A 97 -12.35 -8.22 5.54
N SER A 98 -12.71 -8.38 6.83
CA SER A 98 -11.89 -9.18 7.74
C SER A 98 -11.90 -10.69 7.48
N GLN A 99 -13.01 -11.31 7.08
CA GLN A 99 -13.11 -12.79 7.08
C GLN A 99 -12.40 -13.46 5.90
N ALA A 100 -12.64 -13.01 4.67
CA ALA A 100 -12.01 -13.59 3.47
C ALA A 100 -10.50 -13.31 3.44
N LEU A 101 -10.09 -12.09 3.81
CA LEU A 101 -8.67 -11.72 3.83
C LEU A 101 -7.89 -12.45 4.94
N GLN A 102 -8.51 -12.76 6.08
CA GLN A 102 -7.87 -13.56 7.14
C GLN A 102 -7.51 -14.98 6.67
N ALA A 103 -8.33 -15.59 5.80
CA ALA A 103 -8.10 -16.94 5.31
C ALA A 103 -6.81 -17.05 4.47
N ILE A 104 -6.53 -16.00 3.67
CA ILE A 104 -5.30 -15.92 2.86
C ILE A 104 -4.11 -15.37 3.64
N ASP A 105 -4.35 -14.65 4.75
CA ASP A 105 -3.33 -13.96 5.53
C ASP A 105 -2.23 -14.90 6.06
N LYS A 106 -2.60 -16.14 6.40
CA LYS A 106 -1.65 -17.16 6.85
C LYS A 106 -0.56 -17.47 5.82
N TYR A 107 -0.88 -17.38 4.53
CA TYR A 107 0.09 -17.63 3.45
C TYR A 107 1.04 -16.46 3.23
N LYS A 108 0.69 -15.26 3.72
CA LYS A 108 1.52 -14.06 3.64
C LYS A 108 2.58 -13.99 4.75
N ASN A 109 2.38 -14.71 5.86
CA ASN A 109 3.29 -14.71 7.02
C ASN A 109 4.77 -15.05 6.69
N PRO A 110 5.09 -16.03 5.83
CA PRO A 110 6.47 -16.29 5.44
C PRO A 110 7.14 -15.07 4.78
N TYR A 111 6.41 -14.34 3.94
CA TYR A 111 6.92 -13.12 3.30
C TYR A 111 7.15 -12.02 4.32
N ARG A 112 6.23 -11.83 5.27
CA ARG A 112 6.40 -10.86 6.36
C ARG A 112 7.60 -11.19 7.25
N ALA A 113 7.83 -12.46 7.54
CA ALA A 113 9.00 -12.90 8.30
C ALA A 113 10.32 -12.59 7.58
N ILE A 114 10.36 -12.71 6.24
CA ILE A 114 11.52 -12.30 5.43
C ILE A 114 11.63 -10.77 5.42
N ALA A 115 10.53 -10.06 5.22
CA ALA A 115 10.48 -8.59 5.23
C ALA A 115 11.08 -8.04 6.54
N LYS A 116 10.67 -8.56 7.70
CA LYS A 116 11.24 -8.16 9.00
C LYS A 116 12.76 -8.32 9.10
N LYS A 117 13.32 -9.37 8.50
CA LYS A 117 14.79 -9.56 8.46
C LYS A 117 15.50 -8.52 7.61
N ILE A 118 14.87 -8.07 6.53
CA ILE A 118 15.38 -6.99 5.67
C ILE A 118 15.27 -5.66 6.43
N LEU A 119 14.11 -5.39 7.03
CA LEU A 119 13.83 -4.15 7.76
C LEU A 119 14.65 -3.98 9.05
N ALA A 120 15.10 -5.07 9.67
CA ALA A 120 16.03 -5.02 10.79
C ALA A 120 17.39 -4.39 10.43
N LYS A 121 17.73 -4.33 9.14
CA LYS A 121 18.91 -3.65 8.61
C LYS A 121 18.61 -2.24 8.10
N ASP A 122 17.38 -1.76 8.32
CA ASP A 122 16.85 -0.49 7.84
C ASP A 122 16.81 -0.33 6.31
N ASP A 123 16.72 -1.45 5.60
CA ASP A 123 16.98 -1.56 4.16
C ASP A 123 15.70 -1.46 3.32
N PHE A 124 14.90 -0.40 3.56
CA PHE A 124 13.69 -0.12 2.79
C PHE A 124 14.02 0.17 1.32
N PHE A 125 13.23 -0.36 0.40
CA PHE A 125 13.44 -0.19 -1.04
C PHE A 125 14.82 -0.66 -1.57
N SER A 126 15.57 -1.44 -0.77
CA SER A 126 16.75 -2.17 -1.22
C SER A 126 16.41 -3.17 -2.33
N GLU A 127 17.41 -3.66 -3.07
CA GLU A 127 17.21 -4.69 -4.08
C GLU A 127 16.51 -5.94 -3.50
N ALA A 128 16.94 -6.39 -2.31
CA ALA A 128 16.33 -7.52 -1.62
C ALA A 128 14.84 -7.26 -1.28
N TRP A 129 14.51 -6.04 -0.86
CA TRP A 129 13.12 -5.63 -0.61
C TRP A 129 12.30 -5.66 -1.89
N MET A 130 12.81 -5.09 -2.98
CA MET A 130 12.11 -5.05 -4.27
C MET A 130 11.91 -6.44 -4.87
N VAL A 131 12.88 -7.35 -4.71
CA VAL A 131 12.74 -8.75 -5.11
C VAL A 131 11.63 -9.43 -4.30
N LEU A 132 11.62 -9.26 -2.98
CA LEU A 132 10.58 -9.82 -2.12
C LEU A 132 9.19 -9.28 -2.47
N HIS A 133 9.09 -7.97 -2.69
CA HIS A 133 7.85 -7.28 -3.09
C HIS A 133 7.34 -7.78 -4.45
N GLY A 134 8.20 -7.90 -5.46
CA GLY A 134 7.82 -8.46 -6.75
C GLY A 134 7.35 -9.92 -6.64
N SER A 135 8.01 -10.74 -5.82
CA SER A 135 7.55 -12.11 -5.54
C SER A 135 6.22 -12.15 -4.79
N PHE A 136 5.99 -11.20 -3.88
CA PHE A 136 4.75 -11.11 -3.12
C PHE A 136 3.56 -10.74 -4.02
N ILE A 137 3.71 -9.72 -4.88
CA ILE A 137 2.69 -9.33 -5.85
C ILE A 137 2.33 -10.50 -6.76
N LYS A 138 3.32 -11.18 -7.35
CA LYS A 138 3.09 -12.34 -8.24
C LYS A 138 2.33 -13.48 -7.56
N GLN A 139 2.48 -13.65 -6.24
CA GLN A 139 1.89 -14.78 -5.51
C GLN A 139 0.48 -14.48 -5.00
N PHE A 140 0.19 -13.22 -4.69
CA PHE A 140 -1.08 -12.79 -4.09
C PHE A 140 -1.80 -11.80 -4.99
N ASP A 141 -1.68 -12.02 -6.31
CA ASP A 141 -2.17 -11.13 -7.36
C ASP A 141 -3.53 -10.55 -6.94
N PHE A 142 -3.56 -9.23 -6.88
CA PHE A 142 -4.67 -8.50 -6.31
C PHE A 142 -5.83 -8.34 -7.30
N ASP A 143 -5.67 -8.93 -8.48
CA ASP A 143 -6.62 -9.02 -9.58
C ASP A 143 -7.53 -10.26 -9.41
N GLU A 144 -8.50 -10.17 -8.49
CA GLU A 144 -9.76 -10.94 -8.53
C GLU A 144 -10.96 -10.02 -8.24
#